data_AF-A0AAD4ZRY0-F1
#
_entry.id   AF-A0AAD4ZRY0-F1
#
_cell.length_a   1.000
_cell.length_b   1.000
_cell.length_c   1.000
_cell.angle_alpha   90.00
_cell.angle_beta   90.00
_cell.angle_gamma   90.00
#
_symmetry.space_group_name_H-M   'P 1'
#
loop_
_entity.id
_entity.type
_entity.pdbx_description
1 polymer ?
#
loop_
_entity_poly.entity_id
_entity_poly.type
_entity_poly.pdbx_seq_one_letter_code
_entity_poly.pdbx_strand_id
1 'polypeptide(L)'
;MVGGRRNINAEAEDTSEIYFPHWIYKRLELDEELGLPSIMNAEDKVRARKMVIVSLWCIQTDPSNRPAMKEVRDMLEGSVDCLQIPPKPYLSSPPKSPAGSSTATLVSIQ
;
A
#
# COMPACT_ATOMS: atom_id res chain seq x y z
N MET A 1 -15.14 11.25 -12.58
CA MET A 1 -14.69 10.89 -11.22
C MET A 1 -14.59 9.38 -11.15
N VAL A 2 -13.37 8.81 -11.09
CA VAL A 2 -13.19 7.36 -10.92
C VAL A 2 -13.30 7.07 -9.42
N GLY A 3 -14.41 6.47 -8.99
CA GLY A 3 -14.56 5.98 -7.62
C GLY A 3 -13.67 4.76 -7.41
N GLY A 4 -12.74 4.84 -6.46
CA GLY A 4 -11.87 3.71 -6.11
C GLY A 4 -12.67 2.52 -5.58
N ARG A 5 -12.29 1.30 -5.99
CA ARG A 5 -12.82 0.07 -5.39
C ARG A 5 -12.33 -0.04 -3.95
N ARG A 6 -13.26 -0.25 -3.00
CA ARG A 6 -12.94 -0.46 -1.58
C ARG A 6 -12.43 -1.89 -1.38
N ASN A 7 -11.12 -2.10 -1.45
CA ASN A 7 -10.46 -3.33 -0.98
C ASN A 7 -10.17 -3.20 0.53
N ILE A 8 -11.22 -3.12 1.34
CA ILE A 8 -11.11 -3.11 2.81
C ILE A 8 -11.34 -4.52 3.34
N ASN A 9 -10.28 -5.16 3.84
CA ASN A 9 -10.42 -6.39 4.62
C ASN A 9 -10.92 -5.99 6.01
N ALA A 10 -12.21 -6.19 6.27
CA ALA A 10 -12.82 -5.88 7.57
C ALA A 10 -12.29 -6.74 8.72
N GLU A 11 -11.61 -7.84 8.40
CA GLU A 11 -11.01 -8.83 9.31
C GLU A 11 -9.53 -8.54 9.62
N ALA A 12 -8.95 -7.47 9.08
CA ALA A 12 -7.54 -7.15 9.32
C ALA A 12 -7.30 -6.80 10.80
N GLU A 13 -6.39 -7.52 11.45
CA GLU A 13 -6.02 -7.32 12.86
C GLU A 13 -5.36 -5.95 13.08
N ASP A 14 -4.64 -5.45 12.08
CA ASP A 14 -4.02 -4.13 12.08
C ASP A 14 -4.64 -3.22 11.02
N THR A 15 -5.03 -2.01 11.43
CA THR A 15 -5.50 -0.95 10.53
C THR A 15 -4.49 -0.57 9.45
N SER A 16 -3.20 -0.86 9.66
CA SER A 16 -2.14 -0.68 8.67
C SER A 16 -2.31 -1.59 7.44
N GLU A 17 -3.02 -2.72 7.58
CA GLU A 17 -3.37 -3.62 6.48
C GLU A 17 -4.60 -3.16 5.69
N ILE A 18 -5.34 -2.20 6.25
CA ILE A 18 -6.53 -1.58 5.64
C ILE A 18 -6.11 -0.42 4.71
N TYR A 19 -4.95 0.23 4.98
CA TYR A 19 -4.45 1.34 4.20
C TYR A 19 -3.38 0.93 3.19
N PHE A 20 -3.72 1.01 1.89
CA PHE A 20 -2.89 0.49 0.79
C PHE A 20 -1.41 0.89 0.85
N PRO A 21 -1.03 2.18 1.04
CA PRO A 21 0.38 2.53 1.19
C PRO A 21 1.05 1.79 2.33
N HIS A 22 0.45 1.75 3.52
CA HIS A 22 1.11 1.12 4.68
C HIS A 22 1.33 -0.39 4.45
N TRP A 23 0.31 -1.05 3.87
CA TRP A 23 0.36 -2.46 3.50
C TRP A 23 1.42 -2.79 2.43
N ILE A 24 1.52 -1.98 1.36
CA ILE A 24 2.49 -2.26 0.29
C ILE A 24 3.94 -2.06 0.77
N TYR A 25 4.20 -1.07 1.65
CA TYR A 25 5.52 -0.88 2.25
C TYR A 25 5.92 -2.09 3.12
N LYS A 26 5.01 -2.60 3.97
CA LYS A 26 5.26 -3.80 4.80
C LYS A 26 5.65 -5.01 3.95
N ARG A 27 4.96 -5.24 2.83
CA ARG A 27 5.30 -6.35 1.92
C ARG A 27 6.66 -6.17 1.23
N LEU A 28 6.99 -4.95 0.80
CA LEU A 28 8.27 -4.66 0.15
C LEU A 28 9.46 -4.83 1.10
N GLU A 29 9.29 -4.45 2.37
CA GLU A 29 10.30 -4.57 3.43
C GLU A 29 10.53 -6.03 3.83
N LEU A 30 9.47 -6.84 3.92
CA LEU A 30 9.54 -8.25 4.28
C LEU A 30 9.94 -9.17 3.11
N ASP A 31 10.17 -8.59 1.92
CA ASP A 31 10.33 -9.32 0.66
C ASP A 31 9.23 -10.37 0.42
N GLU A 32 8.03 -10.07 0.93
CA GLU A 32 6.88 -10.95 0.75
C GLU A 32 6.37 -10.85 -0.67
N GLU A 33 5.86 -11.97 -1.18
CA GLU A 33 5.21 -11.99 -2.47
C GLU A 33 4.06 -10.98 -2.49
N LEU A 34 4.04 -10.10 -3.50
CA LEU A 34 3.05 -9.03 -3.65
C LEU A 34 1.60 -9.54 -3.79
N GLY A 35 1.38 -10.87 -3.74
CA GLY A 35 0.08 -11.51 -3.77
C GLY A 35 -0.67 -11.26 -5.07
N LEU A 36 0.07 -11.07 -6.16
CA LEU A 36 -0.46 -10.82 -7.50
C LEU A 36 -0.66 -12.17 -8.19
N PRO A 37 -1.91 -12.69 -8.25
CA PRO A 37 -2.19 -14.07 -8.70
C PRO A 37 -1.82 -14.34 -10.16
N SER A 38 -1.56 -13.29 -10.95
CA SER A 38 -1.14 -13.39 -12.35
C SER A 38 0.37 -13.52 -12.55
N ILE A 39 1.18 -13.41 -11.49
CA ILE A 39 2.64 -13.45 -11.59
C ILE A 39 3.10 -14.88 -11.32
N MET A 40 3.34 -15.63 -12.40
CA MET A 40 3.61 -17.07 -12.29
C MET A 40 5.10 -17.44 -12.33
N ASN A 41 5.97 -16.57 -12.86
CA ASN A 41 7.41 -16.83 -12.98
C ASN A 41 8.25 -15.81 -12.17
N ALA A 42 9.52 -16.15 -11.92
CA ALA A 42 10.43 -15.33 -11.12
C ALA A 42 10.78 -13.99 -11.78
N GLU A 43 10.91 -13.95 -13.11
CA GLU A 43 11.23 -12.73 -13.87
C GLU A 43 10.12 -11.69 -13.75
N ASP A 44 8.87 -12.12 -13.82
CA ASP A 44 7.68 -11.30 -13.63
C ASP A 44 7.58 -10.79 -12.20
N LYS A 45 8.01 -11.59 -11.19
CA LYS A 45 8.09 -11.13 -9.79
C LYS A 45 9.08 -9.98 -9.66
N VAL A 46 10.28 -10.11 -10.23
CA VAL A 46 11.31 -9.05 -10.25
C VAL A 46 10.79 -7.81 -10.97
N ARG A 47 10.17 -7.98 -12.14
CA ARG A 47 9.60 -6.87 -12.92
C ARG A 47 8.48 -6.16 -12.16
N ALA A 48 7.58 -6.91 -11.52
CA ALA A 48 6.50 -6.33 -10.73
C ALA A 48 7.02 -5.59 -9.50
N ARG A 49 8.00 -6.15 -8.78
CA ARG A 49 8.66 -5.47 -7.66
C ARG A 49 9.28 -4.14 -8.12
N LYS A 50 10.00 -4.14 -9.24
CA LYS A 50 10.54 -2.93 -9.86
C LYS A 50 9.44 -1.90 -10.16
N MET A 51 8.38 -2.32 -10.83
CA MET A 51 7.24 -1.46 -11.17
C MET A 51 6.60 -0.84 -9.93
N VAL A 52 6.42 -1.62 -8.86
CA VAL A 52 5.86 -1.11 -7.60
C VAL A 52 6.77 -0.05 -6.98
N ILE A 53 8.08 -0.32 -6.86
CA ILE A 53 9.03 0.64 -6.28
C ILE A 53 9.06 1.95 -7.09
N VAL A 54 9.16 1.86 -8.42
CA VAL A 54 9.13 3.04 -9.30
C VAL A 54 7.80 3.80 -9.17
N SER A 55 6.68 3.08 -9.13
CA SER A 55 5.36 3.69 -8.95
C SER A 55 5.26 4.45 -7.62
N LEU A 56 5.79 3.87 -6.53
CA LEU A 56 5.80 4.50 -5.22
C LEU A 56 6.64 5.79 -5.16
N TRP A 57 7.74 5.86 -5.93
CA TRP A 57 8.50 7.09 -6.11
C TRP A 57 7.68 8.17 -6.84
N CYS A 58 6.97 7.78 -7.91
CA CYS A 58 6.17 8.71 -8.70
C CYS A 58 4.96 9.31 -7.96
N ILE A 59 4.36 8.56 -7.02
CA ILE A 59 3.17 8.99 -6.28
C ILE A 59 3.47 9.59 -4.90
N GLN A 60 4.74 9.92 -4.62
CA GLN A 60 5.13 10.53 -3.34
C GLN A 60 4.27 11.76 -3.01
N THR A 61 3.88 11.87 -1.73
CA THR A 61 3.05 12.98 -1.25
C THR A 61 3.79 14.31 -1.39
N ASP A 62 5.07 14.32 -1.04
CA ASP A 62 5.97 15.45 -1.30
C ASP A 62 6.36 15.47 -2.78
N PRO A 63 5.98 16.51 -3.56
CA PRO A 63 6.37 16.63 -4.96
C PRO A 63 7.88 16.70 -5.17
N SER A 64 8.64 17.24 -4.21
CA SER A 64 10.10 17.35 -4.29
C SER A 64 10.81 16.00 -4.26
N ASN A 65 10.13 14.96 -3.77
CA ASN A 65 10.65 13.60 -3.73
C ASN A 65 10.33 12.80 -5.00
N ARG A 66 9.55 13.36 -5.94
CA ARG A 66 9.18 12.65 -7.16
C ARG A 66 10.32 12.73 -8.18
N PRO A 67 10.73 11.61 -8.78
CA PRO A 67 11.77 11.61 -9.80
C PRO A 67 11.29 12.30 -11.08
N ALA A 68 12.22 12.91 -11.82
CA ALA A 68 11.98 13.39 -13.16
C ALA A 68 11.73 12.22 -14.13
N MET A 69 11.01 12.46 -15.23
CA MET A 69 10.71 11.41 -16.21
C MET A 69 11.95 10.71 -16.79
N LYS A 70 13.08 11.40 -16.86
CA LYS A 70 14.36 10.78 -17.27
C LYS A 70 14.78 9.71 -16.25
N GLU A 71 14.79 10.06 -14.97
CA GLU A 71 15.15 9.16 -13.88
C GLU A 71 14.19 7.98 -13.80
N VAL A 72 12.89 8.21 -14.00
CA VAL A 72 11.89 7.12 -14.07
C VAL A 72 12.23 6.10 -15.16
N ARG A 73 12.65 6.54 -16.35
CA ARG A 73 13.10 5.61 -17.40
C ARG A 73 14.36 4.87 -17.00
N ASP A 74 15.34 5.59 -16.47
CA ASP A 74 16.61 5.01 -16.03
C ASP A 74 16.37 3.93 -14.94
N MET A 75 15.42 4.16 -14.03
CA MET A 75 15.00 3.19 -13.01
C MET A 75 14.30 1.95 -13.61
N LEU A 76 13.48 2.13 -14.65
CA LEU A 76 12.76 1.02 -15.31
C LEU A 76 13.70 0.13 -16.13
N GLU A 77 14.65 0.75 -16.82
CA GLU A 77 15.64 0.09 -17.67
C GLU A 77 16.78 -0.54 -16.82
N GLY A 78 17.14 0.05 -15.68
CA GLY A 78 18.20 -0.42 -14.77
C GLY A 78 17.84 -1.66 -13.93
N SER A 79 18.77 -2.14 -13.10
CA SER A 79 18.53 -3.29 -12.20
C SER A 79 17.60 -2.92 -11.03
N VAL A 80 16.77 -3.88 -10.59
CA VAL A 80 15.94 -3.72 -9.38
C VAL A 80 16.80 -3.59 -8.12
N ASP A 81 17.99 -4.20 -8.09
CA ASP A 81 18.89 -4.18 -6.93
C ASP A 81 19.47 -2.78 -6.66
N CYS A 82 19.47 -1.92 -7.69
CA CYS A 82 19.91 -0.53 -7.57
C CYS A 82 18.79 0.38 -7.01
N LEU A 83 17.55 -0.12 -6.91
CA LEU A 83 16.42 0.69 -6.47
C LEU A 83 16.27 0.62 -4.96
N GLN A 84 16.11 1.79 -4.35
CA GLN A 84 15.72 1.90 -2.95
C GLN A 84 14.22 2.08 -2.82
N ILE A 85 13.65 1.54 -1.73
CA ILE A 85 12.25 1.77 -1.38
C ILE A 85 12.11 3.25 -1.01
N PRO A 86 11.15 3.99 -1.61
CA PRO A 86 10.96 5.40 -1.31
C PRO A 86 10.51 5.64 0.14
N PRO A 87 10.61 6.87 0.66
CA PRO A 87 10.13 7.17 2.00
C PRO A 87 8.62 6.92 2.13
N LYS A 88 8.24 6.35 3.28
CA LYS A 88 6.84 6.09 3.61
C LYS A 88 6.10 7.43 3.80
N PRO A 89 4.94 7.63 3.15
CA PRO A 89 4.18 8.85 3.32
C PRO A 89 3.67 8.95 4.76
N TYR A 90 3.94 10.08 5.41
CA TYR A 90 3.37 10.40 6.72
C TYR A 90 1.97 10.93 6.52
N LEU A 91 0.98 10.06 6.64
CA LEU A 91 -0.41 10.47 6.73
C LEU A 91 -0.83 10.37 8.18
N SER A 92 -1.01 11.52 8.82
CA SER A 92 -1.62 11.59 10.15
C SER A 92 -3.07 11.10 10.04
N SER A 93 -3.35 9.86 10.43
CA SER A 93 -4.73 9.46 10.72
C SER A 93 -5.05 9.91 12.15
N PRO A 94 -6.19 10.58 12.40
CA PRO A 94 -6.68 10.76 13.76
C PRO A 94 -6.84 9.38 14.43
N PRO A 95 -6.46 9.22 15.71
CA PRO A 95 -6.68 7.97 16.43
C PRO A 95 -8.18 7.62 16.40
N LYS A 96 -8.48 6.35 16.13
CA LYS A 96 -9.85 5.83 16.09
C LYS A 96 -10.47 6.01 17.48
N SER A 97 -11.60 6.71 17.56
CA SER A 97 -12.38 6.76 18.79
C SER A 97 -12.71 5.34 19.24
N PRO A 98 -12.62 5.01 20.55
CA PRO A 98 -12.94 3.68 21.03
C PRO A 98 -14.38 3.32 20.62
N ALA A 99 -14.57 2.07 20.20
CA ALA A 99 -15.88 1.56 19.83
C ALA A 99 -16.83 1.73 21.02
N GLY A 100 -17.80 2.64 20.89
CA GLY A 100 -18.89 2.75 21.84
C GLY A 100 -19.60 1.41 21.88
N SER A 101 -19.51 0.71 23.02
CA SER A 101 -20.31 -0.47 23.29
C SER A 101 -21.76 -0.02 23.40
N SER A 102 -22.49 -0.08 22.29
CA SER A 102 -23.94 0.10 22.30
C SER A 102 -24.56 -1.19 22.84
N THR A 103 -24.71 -1.25 24.15
CA THR A 103 -25.55 -2.25 24.84
C THR A 103 -26.96 -2.17 24.27
N ALA A 104 -27.39 -3.21 23.56
CA ALA A 104 -28.77 -3.33 23.10
C ALA A 104 -29.66 -3.70 24.29
N THR A 105 -30.42 -2.73 24.81
CA THR A 105 -31.51 -3.00 25.74
C THR A 105 -32.64 -3.66 24.95
N LEU A 106 -32.81 -4.98 25.13
CA LEU A 106 -34.03 -5.68 24.71
C LEU A 106 -35.19 -5.19 25.58
N VAL A 107 -36.10 -4.41 25.01
CA VAL A 107 -37.41 -4.15 25.61
C VAL A 107 -38.34 -5.29 25.16
N SER A 108 -38.62 -6.22 26.07
CA SER A 108 -39.78 -7.12 25.95
C SER A 108 -41.04 -6.30 26.18
N ILE A 109 -41.93 -6.26 25.19
CA ILE A 109 -43.31 -5.82 25.36
C ILE A 109 -44.17 -7.10 25.41
N GLN A 110 -44.89 -7.25 26.51
CA GLN A 110 -45.99 -8.19 26.68
C GLN A 110 -47.31 -7.50 26.35
#